data_AF-A0A3M3EDZ4-F1
#
_entry.id   AF-A0A3M3EDZ4-F1
#
_cell.length_a   1.000
_cell.length_b   1.000
_cell.length_c   1.000
_cell.angle_alpha   90.00
_cell.angle_beta   90.00
_cell.angle_gamma   90.00
#
_symmetry.space_group_name_H-M   'P 1'
#
loop_
_entity.id
_entity.type
_entity.pdbx_description
1 polymer ?
#
loop_
_entity_poly.entity_id
_entity_poly.type
_entity_poly.pdbx_seq_one_letter_code
_entity_poly.pdbx_strand_id
1 'polypeptide(L)' 'MSTESLIKMANQIGQYFSSEPDKTLAVNGVRQHIQSFWTPVMRQQLMKWRVEHPGDGLHPLVQAALTES' A
#
# COMPACT_ATOMS: atom_id res chain seq x y z
N MET A 1 4.61 -3.69 15.98
CA MET A 1 4.12 -4.45 14.80
C MET A 1 5.33 -4.84 13.98
N SER A 2 5.41 -6.07 13.46
CA SER A 2 6.52 -6.48 12.59
C SER A 2 6.32 -5.95 11.17
N THR A 3 7.42 -5.70 10.46
CA THR A 3 7.39 -5.24 9.06
C THR A 3 6.60 -6.19 8.17
N GLU A 4 6.78 -7.51 8.33
CA GLU A 4 6.03 -8.54 7.58
C GLU A 4 4.52 -8.41 7.75
N SER A 5 4.04 -8.13 8.97
CA SER A 5 2.61 -7.93 9.23
C SER A 5 2.09 -6.67 8.53
N LEU A 6 2.90 -5.61 8.51
CA LEU A 6 2.57 -4.36 7.83
C LEU A 6 2.43 -4.59 6.31
N ILE A 7 3.37 -5.30 5.70
CA ILE A 7 3.33 -5.65 4.27
C ILE A 7 2.12 -6.53 3.95
N LYS A 8 1.84 -7.53 4.79
CA LYS A 8 0.65 -8.38 4.63
C LYS A 8 -0.64 -7.56 4.64
N MET A 9 -0.81 -6.63 5.58
CA MET A 9 -1.99 -5.76 5.62
C MET A 9 -2.07 -4.84 4.40
N ALA A 10 -0.95 -4.24 3.98
CA ALA A 10 -0.91 -3.41 2.77
C ALA A 10 -1.42 -4.20 1.56
N ASN A 11 -0.94 -5.43 1.40
CA ASN A 11 -1.35 -6.31 0.31
C ASN A 11 -2.81 -6.72 0.39
N GLN A 12 -3.35 -6.96 1.58
CA GLN A 12 -4.77 -7.25 1.76
C GLN A 12 -5.65 -6.06 1.33
N ILE A 13 -5.23 -4.83 1.63
CA ILE A 13 -5.91 -3.62 1.14
C ILE A 13 -5.83 -3.56 -0.38
N GLY A 14 -4.64 -3.78 -0.96
CA GLY A 14 -4.47 -3.84 -2.41
C GLY A 14 -5.35 -4.89 -3.09
N GLN A 15 -5.46 -6.07 -2.49
CA GLN A 15 -6.30 -7.16 -2.98
C GLN A 15 -7.80 -6.84 -2.89
N TYR A 16 -8.23 -6.11 -1.85
CA TYR A 16 -9.62 -5.67 -1.72
C TYR A 16 -10.00 -4.72 -2.86
N PHE A 17 -9.17 -3.70 -3.10
CA PHE A 17 -9.39 -2.73 -4.18
C PHE A 17 -9.11 -3.29 -5.58
N SER A 18 -8.55 -4.50 -5.73
CA SER A 18 -8.34 -5.11 -7.05
C SER A 18 -9.64 -5.52 -7.73
N SER A 19 -10.77 -5.49 -7.01
CA SER A 19 -12.10 -5.71 -7.57
C SER A 19 -12.66 -4.49 -8.31
N GLU A 20 -12.07 -3.31 -8.12
CA GLU A 20 -12.44 -2.08 -8.83
C GLU A 20 -11.89 -2.13 -10.27
N PRO A 21 -12.75 -2.11 -11.30
CA PRO A 21 -12.32 -2.15 -12.70
C PRO A 21 -11.53 -0.91 -13.14
N ASP A 22 -11.80 0.26 -12.55
CA ASP A 22 -10.98 1.44 -12.81
C ASP A 22 -9.71 1.43 -11.95
N LYS A 23 -8.58 1.15 -12.59
CA LYS A 23 -7.27 1.11 -11.94
C LYS A 23 -6.95 2.42 -11.20
N THR A 24 -7.35 3.57 -11.72
CA THR A 24 -7.10 4.88 -11.10
C THR A 24 -7.91 5.01 -9.82
N LEU A 25 -9.19 4.63 -9.84
CA LEU A 25 -10.04 4.60 -8.64
C LEU A 25 -9.50 3.59 -7.62
N ALA A 26 -9.05 2.42 -8.06
CA ALA A 26 -8.46 1.40 -7.19
C ALA A 26 -7.21 1.93 -6.46
N VAL A 27 -6.28 2.56 -7.20
CA VAL A 27 -5.06 3.16 -6.63
C VAL A 27 -5.39 4.28 -5.65
N ASN A 28 -6.32 5.17 -6.02
CA ASN A 28 -6.78 6.25 -5.14
C ASN A 28 -7.45 5.70 -3.87
N GLY A 29 -8.27 4.65 -3.99
CA GLY A 29 -8.92 3.98 -2.87
C GLY A 29 -7.91 3.38 -1.87
N VAL A 30 -6.89 2.69 -2.37
CA VAL A 30 -5.79 2.17 -1.54
C VAL A 30 -5.07 3.31 -0.81
N ARG A 31 -4.72 4.39 -1.53
CA ARG A 31 -4.03 5.55 -0.95
C ARG A 31 -4.87 6.18 0.16
N GLN A 32 -6.14 6.46 -0.12
CA GLN A 32 -7.08 7.06 0.83
C GLN A 32 -7.22 6.19 2.08
N HIS A 33 -7.39 4.88 1.91
CA HIS A 33 -7.53 3.94 3.02
C HIS A 33 -6.28 3.93 3.92
N ILE A 34 -5.09 3.84 3.33
CA ILE A 34 -3.84 3.90 4.10
C ILE A 34 -3.72 5.24 4.83
N GLN A 35 -4.05 6.36 4.19
CA GLN A 35 -3.96 7.68 4.82
C GLN A 35 -4.96 7.87 5.98
N SER A 36 -6.18 7.35 5.84
CA SER A 36 -7.24 7.49 6.84
C SER A 36 -7.08 6.56 8.04
N PHE A 37 -6.60 5.33 7.83
CA PHE A 37 -6.57 4.31 8.88
C PHE A 37 -5.17 4.05 9.45
N TRP A 38 -4.10 4.41 8.75
CA TRP A 38 -2.73 4.12 9.23
C TRP A 38 -2.09 5.33 9.90
N THR A 39 -1.39 5.05 11.00
CA THR A 39 -0.60 6.06 11.70
C THR A 39 0.55 6.58 10.81
N PRO A 40 1.07 7.80 11.07
CA PRO A 40 2.24 8.32 10.36
C PRO A 40 3.44 7.36 10.39
N VAL A 41 3.67 6.69 11.52
CA VAL A 41 4.78 5.74 11.71
C VAL A 41 4.63 4.52 10.79
N MET A 42 3.42 3.97 10.66
CA MET A 42 3.16 2.85 9.76
C MET A 42 3.42 3.23 8.29
N ARG A 43 3.01 4.43 7.88
CA ARG A 43 3.27 4.94 6.52
C ARG A 43 4.77 5.10 6.25
N GLN A 44 5.51 5.64 7.22
CA GLN A 44 6.97 5.77 7.15
C GLN A 44 7.65 4.39 7.03
N GLN A 45 7.23 3.40 7.83
CA GLN A 45 7.76 2.04 7.77
C GLN A 45 7.51 1.39 6.41
N LEU A 46 6.31 1.53 5.86
CA LEU A 46 5.97 1.00 4.54
C LEU A 46 6.82 1.64 3.43
N MET A 47 7.00 2.96 3.49
CA MET A 47 7.85 3.68 2.53
C MET A 47 9.32 3.25 2.64
N LYS A 48 9.85 3.15 3.86
CA LYS A 48 11.22 2.67 4.09
C LYS A 48 11.42 1.27 3.54
N TRP A 49 10.50 0.36 3.84
CA TRP A 49 10.57 -1.02 3.35
C TRP A 49 10.56 -1.09 1.82
N ARG A 50 9.71 -0.29 1.17
CA ARG A 50 9.67 -0.21 -0.30
C ARG A 50 10.99 0.24 -0.91
N VAL A 51 11.67 1.20 -0.29
CA VAL A 51 12.99 1.67 -0.75
C VAL A 51 14.05 0.58 -0.59
N GLU A 52 14.00 -0.18 0.50
CA GLU A 52 14.91 -1.30 0.77
C GLU A 52 14.65 -2.52 -0.11
N HIS A 53 13.40 -2.73 -0.54
CA HIS A 53 12.96 -3.89 -1.34
C HIS A 53 12.20 -3.42 -2.60
N PRO A 54 12.92 -2.85 -3.58
CA PRO A 54 12.28 -2.31 -4.78
C PRO A 54 11.60 -3.41 -5.59
N GLY A 55 10.28 -3.33 -5.72
CA GLY A 55 9.48 -4.18 -6.61
C GLY A 55 9.14 -5.58 -6.07
N ASP A 56 9.59 -5.94 -4.88
CA ASP A 56 9.27 -7.23 -4.27
C ASP A 56 8.18 -7.09 -3.20
N GLY A 57 7.42 -8.16 -2.96
CA GLY A 57 6.49 -8.34 -1.83
C GLY A 57 5.29 -7.40 -1.67
N LEU A 58 5.15 -6.31 -2.44
CA LEU A 58 3.98 -5.40 -2.38
C LEU A 58 3.03 -5.59 -3.57
N HIS A 59 1.73 -5.54 -3.31
CA HIS A 59 0.70 -5.61 -4.35
C HIS A 59 0.82 -4.43 -5.33
N PRO A 60 0.61 -4.62 -6.66
CA PRO A 60 0.81 -3.57 -7.66
C PRO A 60 0.03 -2.28 -7.40
N LEU A 61 -1.21 -2.40 -6.91
CA LEU A 61 -2.02 -1.22 -6.53
C LEU A 61 -1.43 -0.45 -5.34
N VAL A 62 -0.80 -1.15 -4.39
CA VAL A 62 -0.12 -0.50 -3.25
C VAL A 62 1.15 0.21 -3.75
N GLN A 63 1.92 -0.44 -4.62
CA GLN A 63 3.11 0.19 -5.21
C GLN A 63 2.76 1.47 -5.98
N ALA A 64 1.69 1.42 -6.79
CA ALA A 64 1.20 2.59 -7.52
C ALA A 64 0.73 3.70 -6.56
N ALA A 65 -0.04 3.35 -5.52
CA ALA A 65 -0.54 4.30 -4.52
C ALA A 65 0.58 5.03 -3.77
N LEU A 66 1.73 4.38 -3.58
CA LEU A 66 2.92 4.95 -2.95
C LEU A 66 3.81 5.75 -3.92
N THR A 67 3.64 5.60 -5.24
CA THR A 67 4.50 6.24 -6.26
C THR A 67 3.90 7.53 -6.79
N GLU A 68 2.60 7.53 -7.05
CA GLU A 68 1.88 8.72 -7.50
C GLU A 68 1.67 9.65 -6.29
N SER A 69 2.45 10.74 -6.26
CA SER A 69 2.41 11.85 -5.30
C SER A 69 2.23 13.16 -6.05
#